data_AF-A0A514XLX8-F1
#
_entry.id   AF-A0A514XLX8-F1
#
_cell.length_a   1.000
_cell.length_b   1.000
_cell.length_c   1.000
_cell.angle_alpha   90.00
_cell.angle_beta   90.00
_cell.angle_gamma   90.00
#
_symmetry.space_group_name_H-M   'P 1'
#
loop_
_entity.id
_entity.type
_entity.pdbx_description
1 polymer ?
#
loop_
_entity_poly.entity_id
_entity_poly.type
_entity_poly.pdbx_seq_one_letter_code
_entity_poly.pdbx_strand_id
1 'polypeptide(L)'
;MKLFIALLATLVAFSANAADRKLGNVILVEREIPTPYDLCVKNMIDKTDKQQSMFYCVIKYTKAAVEMPLGKNAPINYKDDTCMVRAEVGNGNMMIGFGTNKEAIDFETARACLQKGLTAHGRLTVNVMTVE
;
A
#
# COMPACT_ATOMS: atom_id res chain seq x y z
N MET A 1 -62.33 -44.62 -4.23
CA MET A 1 -61.02 -44.28 -4.85
C MET A 1 -60.57 -43.00 -4.14
N LYS A 2 -59.73 -43.03 -3.08
CA LYS A 2 -58.26 -43.20 -3.10
C LYS A 2 -57.63 -42.37 -4.23
N LEU A 3 -56.63 -41.54 -4.06
CA LEU A 3 -55.89 -40.96 -2.94
C LEU A 3 -55.00 -39.91 -3.65
N PHE A 4 -54.80 -38.74 -3.07
CA PHE A 4 -53.79 -37.77 -3.52
C PHE A 4 -52.37 -38.38 -3.39
N ILE A 5 -51.47 -38.05 -4.33
CA ILE A 5 -49.98 -37.95 -4.26
C ILE A 5 -49.54 -37.56 -5.70
N ALA A 6 -49.19 -36.30 -6.01
CA ALA A 6 -47.93 -35.58 -5.75
C ALA A 6 -46.70 -36.25 -6.38
N LEU A 7 -46.10 -35.63 -7.41
CA LEU A 7 -44.64 -35.56 -7.66
C LEU A 7 -44.37 -34.85 -9.00
N LEU A 8 -44.46 -33.52 -8.98
CA LEU A 8 -43.77 -32.70 -9.98
C LEU A 8 -42.31 -32.62 -9.52
N ALA A 9 -41.47 -33.43 -10.16
CA ALA A 9 -40.03 -33.35 -10.06
C ALA A 9 -39.54 -32.05 -10.72
N THR A 10 -39.63 -30.92 -10.01
CA THR A 10 -38.85 -29.73 -10.32
C THR A 10 -37.44 -29.91 -9.77
N LEU A 11 -36.60 -30.54 -10.60
CA LEU A 11 -35.16 -30.29 -10.61
C LEU A 11 -34.94 -28.80 -10.85
N VAL A 12 -34.66 -28.05 -9.80
CA VAL A 12 -33.71 -26.95 -9.90
C VAL A 12 -32.75 -27.07 -8.73
N ALA A 13 -31.74 -27.91 -8.92
CA ALA A 13 -30.53 -27.87 -8.14
C ALA A 13 -29.84 -26.53 -8.45
N PHE A 14 -30.25 -25.46 -7.76
CA PHE A 14 -29.40 -24.31 -7.60
C PHE A 14 -28.28 -24.73 -6.64
N SER A 15 -27.17 -25.14 -7.23
CA SER A 15 -25.85 -25.14 -6.63
C SER A 15 -25.47 -23.70 -6.24
N ALA A 16 -26.13 -23.16 -5.24
CA ALA A 16 -25.75 -21.95 -4.53
C ALA A 16 -25.23 -22.37 -3.15
N ASN A 17 -24.18 -23.19 -3.13
CA ASN A 17 -23.23 -23.11 -2.03
C ASN A 17 -22.24 -21.98 -2.33
N ALA A 18 -22.75 -20.77 -2.55
CA ALA A 18 -22.10 -19.64 -1.93
C ALA A 18 -22.36 -19.85 -0.44
N ALA A 19 -21.53 -20.69 0.18
CA ALA A 19 -21.32 -20.59 1.59
C ALA A 19 -20.84 -19.16 1.78
N ASP A 20 -21.79 -18.26 2.07
CA ASP A 20 -21.54 -16.95 2.62
C ASP A 20 -20.84 -17.20 3.95
N ARG A 21 -19.56 -17.55 3.84
CA ARG A 21 -18.62 -17.51 4.94
C ARG A 21 -18.49 -16.04 5.20
N LYS A 22 -19.30 -15.56 6.13
CA LYS A 22 -19.08 -14.30 6.84
C LYS A 22 -17.68 -14.39 7.44
N LEU A 23 -16.67 -14.00 6.67
CA LEU A 23 -15.26 -14.00 7.06
C LEU A 23 -15.05 -12.80 8.00
N GLY A 24 -15.58 -12.89 9.21
CA GLY A 24 -15.41 -11.91 10.28
C GLY A 24 -15.89 -10.49 9.94
N ASN A 25 -15.76 -9.59 10.90
CA ASN A 25 -15.86 -8.16 10.63
C ASN A 25 -14.54 -7.72 10.00
N VAL A 26 -14.49 -7.64 8.66
CA VAL A 26 -13.35 -7.00 7.98
C VAL A 26 -13.52 -5.50 8.13
N ILE A 27 -12.52 -4.83 8.71
CA ILE A 27 -12.49 -3.39 8.88
C ILE A 27 -11.43 -2.78 7.96
N LEU A 28 -11.86 -1.80 7.16
CA LEU A 28 -10.96 -0.91 6.43
C LEU A 28 -10.42 0.15 7.39
N VAL A 29 -9.10 0.19 7.56
CA VAL A 29 -8.43 1.15 8.43
C VAL A 29 -7.52 2.03 7.58
N GLU A 30 -7.82 3.33 7.54
CA GLU A 30 -6.89 4.33 7.06
C GLU A 30 -5.85 4.60 8.15
N ARG A 31 -4.57 4.58 7.79
CA ARG A 31 -3.45 4.80 8.70
C ARG A 31 -2.57 5.91 8.20
N GLU A 32 -2.33 6.86 9.07
CA GLU A 32 -1.28 7.83 8.88
C GLU A 32 0.09 7.22 9.18
N ILE A 33 1.06 7.51 8.31
CA ILE A 33 2.47 7.21 8.53
C ILE A 33 3.07 8.40 9.26
N PRO A 34 3.41 8.28 10.56
CA PRO A 34 4.01 9.38 11.30
C PRO A 34 5.43 9.63 10.78
N THR A 35 5.82 10.91 10.69
CA THR A 35 7.20 11.34 10.39
C THR A 35 7.84 10.55 9.22
N PRO A 36 7.24 10.53 8.02
CA PRO A 36 7.69 9.67 6.92
C PRO A 36 9.12 9.99 6.45
N TYR A 37 9.56 11.25 6.61
CA TYR A 37 10.94 11.65 6.32
C TYR A 37 11.93 10.90 7.21
N ASP A 38 11.78 10.98 8.54
CA ASP A 38 12.70 10.36 9.50
C ASP A 38 12.71 8.83 9.36
N LEU A 39 11.53 8.24 9.15
CA LEU A 39 11.41 6.80 8.89
C LEU A 39 12.11 6.38 7.61
N CYS A 40 12.03 7.17 6.56
CA CYS A 40 12.68 6.87 5.29
C CYS A 40 14.20 6.98 5.39
N VAL A 41 14.72 8.09 5.93
CA VAL A 41 16.16 8.31 6.13
C VAL A 41 16.77 7.25 7.06
N LYS A 42 16.02 6.76 8.04
CA LYS A 42 16.46 5.67 8.92
C LYS A 42 16.50 4.31 8.22
N ASN A 43 15.58 4.04 7.29
CA ASN A 43 15.40 2.74 6.65
C ASN A 43 15.82 2.78 5.16
N MET A 44 16.96 3.38 4.89
CA MET A 44 17.60 3.38 3.57
C MET A 44 17.99 1.98 3.14
N ILE A 45 17.77 1.66 1.86
CA ILE A 45 18.25 0.42 1.23
C ILE A 45 19.62 0.66 0.58
N ASP A 46 19.82 1.86 0.03
CA ASP A 46 21.01 2.19 -0.73
C ASP A 46 22.18 2.66 0.13
N LYS A 47 23.36 2.60 -0.48
CA LYS A 47 24.60 3.16 0.06
C LYS A 47 24.57 4.69 -0.03
N THR A 48 24.52 5.35 1.11
CA THR A 48 24.42 6.83 1.21
C THR A 48 25.73 7.57 0.96
N ASP A 49 26.85 6.85 0.85
CA ASP A 49 28.18 7.38 0.56
C ASP A 49 28.47 7.50 -0.95
N LYS A 50 27.55 7.04 -1.80
CA LYS A 50 27.69 7.07 -3.26
C LYS A 50 26.75 8.07 -3.91
N GLN A 51 27.22 8.65 -5.00
CA GLN A 51 26.35 9.41 -5.89
C GLN A 51 25.52 8.48 -6.75
N GLN A 52 24.23 8.79 -6.89
CA GLN A 52 23.28 8.06 -7.72
C GLN A 52 22.09 8.95 -8.05
N SER A 53 21.34 8.58 -9.10
CA SER A 53 20.19 9.37 -9.54
C SER A 53 19.02 9.28 -8.57
N MET A 54 18.72 8.07 -8.08
CA MET A 54 17.63 7.80 -7.16
C MET A 54 18.14 7.04 -5.94
N PHE A 55 17.59 7.40 -4.78
CA PHE A 55 17.77 6.74 -3.50
C PHE A 55 16.45 6.10 -3.08
N TYR A 56 16.52 4.94 -2.42
CA TYR A 56 15.36 4.18 -1.99
C TYR A 56 15.39 3.89 -0.49
N CYS A 57 14.23 3.99 0.13
CA CYS A 57 13.97 3.55 1.50
C CYS A 57 12.72 2.67 1.57
N VAL A 58 12.57 1.93 2.67
CA VAL A 58 11.38 1.12 2.93
C VAL A 58 10.78 1.44 4.30
N ILE A 59 9.47 1.68 4.32
CA ILE A 59 8.70 1.88 5.55
C ILE A 59 7.70 0.72 5.68
N LYS A 60 7.85 -0.09 6.72
CA LYS A 60 6.83 -1.08 7.09
C LYS A 60 5.64 -0.37 7.74
N TYR A 61 4.44 -0.53 7.20
CA TYR A 61 3.23 0.13 7.71
C TYR A 61 2.18 -0.83 8.28
N THR A 62 2.33 -2.14 8.04
CA THR A 62 1.50 -3.13 8.73
C THR A 62 2.03 -3.40 10.14
N LYS A 63 1.13 -3.42 11.12
CA LYS A 63 1.44 -3.61 12.54
C LYS A 63 1.23 -5.07 12.97
N ALA A 64 0.21 -5.73 12.43
CA ALA A 64 -0.10 -7.13 12.71
C ALA A 64 0.00 -8.02 11.46
N ALA A 65 0.24 -9.31 11.66
CA ALA A 65 0.29 -10.30 10.58
C ALA A 65 -1.07 -10.50 9.87
N VAL A 66 -2.18 -10.14 10.55
CA VAL A 66 -3.55 -10.23 10.01
C VAL A 66 -3.93 -9.05 9.12
N GLU A 67 -3.06 -8.05 9.00
CA GLU A 67 -3.32 -6.89 8.17
C GLU A 67 -3.00 -7.16 6.71
N MET A 68 -3.99 -6.94 5.85
CA MET A 68 -3.84 -7.05 4.41
C MET A 68 -3.72 -5.65 3.81
N PRO A 69 -2.60 -5.32 3.14
CA PRO A 69 -2.43 -4.01 2.51
C PRO A 69 -3.44 -3.83 1.36
N LEU A 70 -4.07 -2.66 1.29
CA LEU A 70 -4.95 -2.29 0.19
C LEU A 70 -4.32 -1.19 -0.64
N GLY A 71 -4.09 -1.48 -1.92
CA GLY A 71 -3.73 -0.49 -2.92
C GLY A 71 -2.59 -0.94 -3.83
N LYS A 72 -2.75 -0.67 -5.13
CA LYS A 72 -1.67 -0.62 -6.13
C LYS A 72 -1.30 0.83 -6.50
N ASN A 73 -1.89 1.81 -5.83
CA ASN A 73 -1.68 3.21 -6.16
C ASN A 73 -0.46 3.74 -5.40
N ALA A 74 0.38 4.46 -6.11
CA ALA A 74 1.52 5.17 -5.52
C ALA A 74 1.00 6.26 -4.58
N PRO A 75 1.16 6.16 -3.24
CA PRO A 75 0.64 7.19 -2.35
C PRO A 75 1.39 8.51 -2.54
N ILE A 76 2.61 8.49 -3.06
CA ILE A 76 3.36 9.69 -3.44
C ILE A 76 3.71 9.59 -4.91
N ASN A 77 3.35 10.62 -5.68
CA ASN A 77 3.79 10.81 -7.05
C ASN A 77 4.13 12.29 -7.26
N TYR A 78 5.30 12.70 -6.80
CA TYR A 78 5.82 14.04 -6.93
C TYR A 78 6.91 14.10 -8.00
N LYS A 79 6.83 15.09 -8.88
CA LYS A 79 7.85 15.34 -9.90
C LYS A 79 7.88 16.82 -10.26
N ASP A 80 9.08 17.39 -10.27
CA ASP A 80 9.37 18.68 -10.88
C ASP A 80 10.65 18.57 -11.75
N ASP A 81 11.19 19.72 -12.20
CA ASP A 81 12.36 19.76 -13.08
C ASP A 81 13.66 19.25 -12.43
N THR A 82 13.70 19.24 -11.10
CA THR A 82 14.87 18.98 -10.23
C THR A 82 14.74 17.71 -9.39
N CYS A 83 13.53 17.33 -9.01
CA CYS A 83 13.26 16.27 -8.04
C CYS A 83 12.13 15.34 -8.51
N MET A 84 12.30 14.05 -8.21
CA MET A 84 11.27 13.03 -8.27
C MET A 84 11.16 12.37 -6.91
N VAL A 85 9.93 12.18 -6.41
CA VAL A 85 9.62 11.32 -5.26
C VAL A 85 8.43 10.46 -5.61
N ARG A 86 8.62 9.14 -5.58
CA ARG A 86 7.57 8.17 -5.85
C ARG A 86 7.54 7.14 -4.75
N ALA A 87 6.37 6.88 -4.21
CA ALA A 87 6.15 5.81 -3.25
C ALA A 87 5.29 4.73 -3.87
N GLU A 88 5.57 3.47 -3.59
CA GLU A 88 4.74 2.34 -3.98
C GLU A 88 4.50 1.47 -2.74
N VAL A 89 3.27 0.97 -2.61
CA VAL A 89 2.86 0.14 -1.48
C VAL A 89 2.62 -1.29 -1.93
N GLY A 90 3.11 -2.25 -1.15
CA GLY A 90 2.93 -3.67 -1.42
C GLY A 90 3.41 -4.51 -0.25
N ASN A 91 2.74 -5.64 0.00
CA ASN A 91 3.12 -6.62 1.03
C ASN A 91 3.40 -6.01 2.43
N GLY A 92 2.64 -4.97 2.81
CA GLY A 92 2.77 -4.28 4.09
C GLY A 92 3.93 -3.29 4.20
N ASN A 93 4.62 -3.05 3.08
CA ASN A 93 5.73 -2.12 2.97
C ASN A 93 5.42 -1.01 1.97
N MET A 94 5.95 0.18 2.25
CA MET A 94 6.01 1.29 1.33
C MET A 94 7.45 1.49 0.92
N MET A 95 7.76 1.34 -0.37
CA MET A 95 9.05 1.70 -0.93
C MET A 95 8.96 3.13 -1.45
N ILE A 96 9.86 4.01 -1.02
CA ILE A 96 9.92 5.40 -1.51
C ILE A 96 11.23 5.57 -2.26
N GLY A 97 11.14 5.88 -3.55
CA GLY A 97 12.26 6.35 -4.37
C GLY A 97 12.28 7.87 -4.43
N PHE A 98 13.44 8.48 -4.22
CA PHE A 98 13.61 9.93 -4.23
C PHE A 98 14.98 10.35 -4.80
N GLY A 99 15.02 11.45 -5.55
CA GLY A 99 16.25 11.96 -6.16
C GLY A 99 15.98 12.74 -7.44
N THR A 100 16.86 12.63 -8.43
CA THR A 100 16.68 13.22 -9.76
C THR A 100 16.62 12.13 -10.84
N ASN A 101 15.90 12.40 -11.94
CA ASN A 101 15.86 11.47 -13.07
C ASN A 101 16.97 11.73 -14.11
N LYS A 102 17.81 12.73 -13.88
CA LYS A 102 18.68 13.30 -14.93
C LYS A 102 20.16 13.09 -14.65
N GLU A 103 20.57 13.17 -13.38
CA GLU A 103 21.97 13.13 -13.00
C GLU A 103 22.18 12.43 -11.65
N ALA A 104 23.41 11.97 -11.44
CA ALA A 104 23.80 11.42 -10.15
C ALA A 104 24.00 12.56 -9.15
N ILE A 105 23.38 12.42 -7.98
CA ILE A 105 23.44 13.40 -6.89
C ILE A 105 23.92 12.74 -5.61
N ASP A 106 24.43 13.54 -4.67
CA ASP A 106 24.71 13.07 -3.33
C ASP A 106 23.43 12.83 -2.52
N PHE A 107 23.59 12.11 -1.40
CA PHE A 107 22.47 11.78 -0.53
C PHE A 107 21.81 13.01 0.10
N GLU A 108 22.59 14.06 0.40
CA GLU A 108 22.07 15.31 0.96
C GLU A 108 21.07 16.01 0.04
N THR A 109 21.43 16.11 -1.24
CA THR A 109 20.56 16.63 -2.29
C THR A 109 19.32 15.76 -2.46
N ALA A 110 19.47 14.44 -2.38
CA ALA A 110 18.34 13.52 -2.47
C ALA A 110 17.38 13.68 -1.28
N ARG A 111 17.90 13.85 -0.05
CA ARG A 111 17.09 14.13 1.14
C ARG A 111 16.28 15.41 1.00
N ALA A 112 16.84 16.45 0.39
CA ALA A 112 16.09 17.66 0.08
C ALA A 112 14.92 17.37 -0.89
N CYS A 113 15.14 16.54 -1.92
CA CYS A 113 14.05 16.09 -2.80
C CYS A 113 12.96 15.31 -2.05
N LEU A 114 13.33 14.39 -1.15
CA LEU A 114 12.39 13.66 -0.30
C LEU A 114 11.53 14.61 0.53
N GLN A 115 12.16 15.58 1.22
CA GLN A 115 11.45 16.57 2.03
C GLN A 115 10.47 17.39 1.18
N LYS A 116 10.90 17.83 -0.01
CA LYS A 116 10.06 18.58 -0.94
C LYS A 116 8.83 17.78 -1.38
N GLY A 117 9.03 16.53 -1.79
CA GLY A 117 7.95 15.66 -2.23
C GLY A 117 6.95 15.31 -1.12
N LEU A 118 7.45 15.05 0.09
CA LEU A 118 6.59 14.82 1.27
C LEU A 118 5.80 16.07 1.66
N THR A 119 6.43 17.25 1.63
CA THR A 119 5.76 18.52 1.94
C THR A 119 4.67 18.84 0.91
N ALA A 120 4.93 18.58 -0.37
CA ALA A 120 3.95 18.80 -1.45
C ALA A 120 2.77 17.81 -1.39
N HIS A 121 3.01 16.58 -0.93
CA HIS A 121 1.95 15.58 -0.76
C HIS A 121 1.10 15.86 0.49
N GLY A 122 1.72 16.31 1.58
CA GLY A 122 1.06 16.51 2.86
C GLY A 122 1.02 15.23 3.69
N ARG A 123 -0.12 14.94 4.33
CA ARG A 123 -0.27 13.77 5.22
C ARG A 123 -0.23 12.50 4.40
N LEU A 124 0.68 11.60 4.76
CA LEU A 124 0.86 10.31 4.10
C LEU A 124 -0.02 9.26 4.77
N THR A 125 -1.03 8.78 4.07
CA THR A 125 -1.93 7.73 4.56
C THR A 125 -1.85 6.46 3.71
N VAL A 126 -2.14 5.32 4.33
CA VAL A 126 -2.26 4.01 3.69
C VAL A 126 -3.51 3.30 4.18
N ASN A 127 -4.09 2.44 3.34
CA ASN A 127 -5.24 1.63 3.70
C ASN A 127 -4.81 0.20 4.01
N VAL A 128 -5.28 -0.34 5.13
CA VAL A 128 -5.12 -1.75 5.49
C VAL A 128 -6.47 -2.35 5.84
N MET A 129 -6.70 -3.61 5.45
CA MET A 129 -7.80 -4.41 5.99
C MET A 129 -7.30 -5.17 7.20
N THR A 130 -8.09 -5.21 8.25
CA THR A 130 -7.88 -6.09 9.41
C THR A 130 -9.16 -6.86 9.70
N VAL A 131 -9.02 -7.98 10.42
CA VAL A 131 -10.14 -8.72 10.99
C VAL A 131 -10.18 -8.39 12.50
N GLU A 132 -11.37 -8.13 13.05
CA GLU A 132 -11.57 -8.09 14.52
C GLU A 132 -11.44 -9.47 15.17
#